data_AF-A0A4R4VBG7-F1
#
_entry.id   AF-A0A4R4VBG7-F1
#
_cell.length_a   1.000
_cell.length_b   1.000
_cell.length_c   1.000
_cell.angle_alpha   90.00
_cell.angle_beta   90.00
_cell.angle_gamma   90.00
#
_symmetry.space_group_name_H-M   'P 1'
#
loop_
_entity.id
_entity.type
_entity.pdbx_description
1 polymer ?
#
loop_
_entity_poly.entity_id
_entity_poly.type
_entity_poly.pdbx_seq_one_letter_code
_entity_poly.pdbx_strand_id
1 'polypeptide(L)'
;ENLDGFLAALQTVIDRHDVLRTSFHWEGLPQPVQVVHRRPALPLEESDESVTRMDLTRAPLLRVRVTRNGGHWRVAVHLHHLAGDHSTLARIREEIGAILVGRPDLLPDPVPYRDMVAQAMLGLSEAEHEEFFTGLLGDVEEPCAPYGVLDVHGDGSDVAEAEIVVDAGAAEQIRALARREGVSAASLFH
;
A
#
# COMPACT_ATOMS: atom_id res chain seq x y z
N GLU A 1 -20.23 8.08 16.57
CA GLU A 1 -19.13 8.59 15.73
C GLU A 1 -19.71 9.06 14.40
N ASN A 2 -19.20 10.16 13.85
CA ASN A 2 -19.77 10.82 12.68
C ASN A 2 -19.10 10.30 11.40
N LEU A 3 -19.81 9.44 10.66
CA LEU A 3 -19.35 8.91 9.36
C LEU A 3 -18.95 10.04 8.41
N ASP A 4 -19.74 11.12 8.35
CA ASP A 4 -19.48 12.26 7.46
C ASP A 4 -18.15 12.95 7.80
N GLY A 5 -17.82 13.03 9.09
CA GLY A 5 -16.54 13.56 9.55
C GLY A 5 -15.37 12.70 9.08
N PHE A 6 -15.50 11.37 9.17
CA PHE A 6 -14.48 10.44 8.67
C PHE A 6 -14.31 10.56 7.15
N LEU A 7 -15.41 10.58 6.39
CA LEU A 7 -15.38 10.69 4.92
C LEU A 7 -14.77 12.02 4.48
N ALA A 8 -15.11 13.13 5.15
CA ALA A 8 -14.52 14.43 4.88
C ALA A 8 -13.02 14.48 5.20
N ALA A 9 -12.59 13.85 6.30
CA ALA A 9 -11.18 13.73 6.64
C ALA A 9 -10.43 12.90 5.59
N LEU A 10 -10.97 11.76 5.17
CA LEU A 10 -10.37 10.94 4.11
C LEU A 10 -10.30 11.68 2.77
N GLN A 11 -11.33 12.42 2.37
CA GLN A 11 -11.27 13.28 1.18
C GLN A 11 -10.15 14.32 1.29
N THR A 12 -9.96 14.91 2.47
CA THR A 12 -8.87 15.86 2.71
C THR A 12 -7.50 15.20 2.54
N VAL A 13 -7.33 13.96 3.02
CA VAL A 13 -6.10 13.19 2.79
C VAL A 13 -5.89 12.89 1.30
N ILE A 14 -6.94 12.49 0.58
CA ILE A 14 -6.87 12.29 -0.88
C ILE A 14 -6.42 13.58 -1.58
N ASP A 15 -6.98 14.73 -1.19
CA ASP A 15 -6.61 16.02 -1.79
C ASP A 15 -5.14 16.38 -1.54
N ARG A 16 -4.59 16.01 -0.37
CA ARG A 16 -3.20 16.28 0.02
C ARG A 16 -2.18 15.46 -0.79
N HIS A 17 -2.47 14.20 -1.09
CA HIS A 17 -1.49 13.27 -1.71
C HIS A 17 -1.78 13.03 -3.19
N ASP A 18 -0.81 13.35 -4.06
CA ASP A 18 -0.98 13.21 -5.52
C ASP A 18 -1.17 11.76 -5.97
N VAL A 19 -0.48 10.81 -5.34
CA VAL A 19 -0.60 9.36 -5.61
C VAL A 19 -2.03 8.85 -5.40
N LEU A 20 -2.73 9.35 -4.37
CA LEU A 20 -4.12 8.96 -4.11
C LEU A 20 -5.10 9.53 -5.14
N ARG A 21 -4.66 10.53 -5.92
CA ARG A 21 -5.42 11.16 -7.01
C ARG A 21 -4.93 10.71 -8.38
N THR A 22 -4.16 9.64 -8.46
CA THR A 22 -3.53 9.20 -9.71
C THR A 22 -4.35 8.11 -10.40
N SER A 23 -4.43 8.20 -11.73
CA SER A 23 -4.89 7.13 -12.63
C SER A 23 -3.78 6.74 -13.59
N PHE A 24 -3.84 5.54 -14.15
CA PHE A 24 -2.84 4.97 -15.05
C PHE A 24 -3.43 4.79 -16.44
N HIS A 25 -2.68 5.18 -17.46
CA HIS A 25 -3.10 5.13 -18.88
C HIS A 25 -1.99 4.51 -19.72
N TRP A 26 -2.35 3.62 -20.64
CA TRP A 26 -1.38 2.91 -21.51
C TRP A 26 -1.88 2.72 -22.94
N GLU A 27 -3.19 2.76 -23.18
CA GLU A 27 -3.77 2.55 -24.51
C GLU A 27 -3.36 3.65 -25.49
N GLY A 28 -2.77 3.28 -26.62
CA GLY A 28 -2.35 4.21 -27.67
C GLY A 28 -1.17 5.13 -27.30
N LEU A 29 -0.50 4.86 -26.17
CA LEU A 29 0.65 5.62 -25.71
C LEU A 29 1.95 4.82 -25.91
N PRO A 30 3.09 5.49 -26.18
CA PRO A 30 4.37 4.80 -26.34
C PRO A 30 4.89 4.18 -25.04
N GLN A 31 4.39 4.65 -23.88
CA GLN A 31 4.67 4.11 -22.56
C GLN A 31 3.49 4.38 -21.62
N PRO A 32 3.30 3.56 -20.57
CA PRO A 32 2.33 3.85 -19.52
C PRO A 32 2.61 5.19 -18.85
N VAL A 33 1.56 5.94 -18.51
CA VAL A 33 1.68 7.24 -17.83
C VAL A 33 0.75 7.33 -16.63
N GLN A 34 1.18 8.12 -15.64
CA GLN A 34 0.40 8.48 -14.47
C GLN A 34 -0.22 9.87 -14.68
N VAL A 35 -1.53 9.98 -14.46
CA VAL A 35 -2.28 11.24 -14.55
C VAL A 35 -2.79 11.62 -13.16
N VAL A 36 -2.31 12.74 -12.63
CA VAL A 36 -2.71 13.29 -11.33
C VAL A 36 -3.94 14.18 -11.51
N HIS A 37 -5.06 13.78 -10.91
CA HIS A 37 -6.33 14.52 -10.98
C HIS A 37 -6.39 15.60 -9.91
N ARG A 38 -6.88 16.80 -10.22
CA ARG A 38 -6.84 17.93 -9.27
C ARG A 38 -7.65 17.68 -7.99
N ARG A 39 -8.89 17.18 -8.13
CA ARG A 39 -9.84 16.97 -7.02
C ARG A 39 -10.81 15.83 -7.37
N PRO A 40 -10.35 14.57 -7.43
CA PRO A 40 -11.25 13.45 -7.65
C PRO A 40 -12.12 13.24 -6.40
N ALA A 41 -13.41 13.01 -6.59
CA ALA A 41 -14.33 12.75 -5.49
C ALA A 41 -14.11 11.32 -4.96
N LEU A 42 -14.17 11.16 -3.64
CA LEU A 42 -14.14 9.88 -2.96
C LEU A 42 -15.33 9.00 -3.41
N PRO A 43 -15.09 7.84 -4.05
CA PRO A 43 -16.15 6.90 -4.37
C PRO A 43 -16.66 6.22 -3.10
N LEU A 44 -17.97 6.36 -2.85
CA LEU A 44 -18.67 5.78 -1.72
C LEU A 44 -19.76 4.83 -2.21
N GLU A 45 -19.79 3.62 -1.68
CA GLU A 45 -20.81 2.60 -1.97
C GLU A 45 -21.43 2.08 -0.66
N GLU A 46 -22.75 1.96 -0.60
CA GLU A 46 -23.46 1.32 0.52
C GLU A 46 -23.60 -0.19 0.23
N SER A 47 -22.58 -0.98 0.54
CA SER A 47 -22.55 -2.42 0.26
C SER A 47 -21.56 -3.17 1.17
N ASP A 48 -21.88 -4.42 1.51
CA ASP A 48 -21.01 -5.36 2.22
C ASP A 48 -20.32 -6.39 1.29
N GLU A 49 -20.58 -6.33 -0.02
CA GLU A 49 -20.00 -7.24 -0.99
C GLU A 49 -18.48 -7.03 -1.16
N SER A 50 -17.80 -7.99 -1.77
CA SER A 50 -16.37 -7.89 -2.08
C SER A 50 -16.12 -6.91 -3.23
N VAL A 51 -14.93 -6.29 -3.25
CA VAL A 51 -14.61 -5.27 -4.24
C VAL A 51 -14.42 -5.91 -5.60
N THR A 52 -15.17 -5.42 -6.58
CA THR A 52 -14.94 -5.69 -7.99
C THR A 52 -13.67 -4.97 -8.45
N ARG A 53 -13.01 -5.54 -9.46
CA ARG A 53 -11.79 -4.98 -10.03
C ARG A 53 -11.90 -3.46 -10.26
N MET A 54 -10.90 -2.71 -9.78
CA MET A 54 -10.84 -1.27 -10.01
C MET A 54 -10.37 -0.97 -11.44
N ASP A 55 -11.02 -0.01 -12.08
CA ASP A 55 -10.58 0.53 -13.36
C ASP A 55 -9.40 1.48 -13.13
N LEU A 56 -8.22 1.07 -13.58
CA LEU A 56 -6.97 1.79 -13.37
C LEU A 56 -6.94 3.17 -14.05
N THR A 57 -7.80 3.39 -15.04
CA THR A 57 -7.88 4.65 -15.79
C THR A 57 -8.69 5.73 -15.07
N ARG A 58 -9.32 5.38 -13.93
CA ARG A 58 -10.19 6.28 -13.16
C ARG A 58 -9.66 6.51 -11.75
N ALA A 59 -9.27 7.74 -11.45
CA ALA A 59 -8.90 8.14 -10.09
C ALA A 59 -10.15 8.49 -9.26
N PRO A 60 -10.10 8.32 -7.93
CA PRO A 60 -8.98 7.73 -7.19
C PRO A 60 -9.02 6.20 -7.29
N LEU A 61 -7.86 5.54 -7.22
CA LEU A 61 -7.78 4.08 -7.05
C LEU A 61 -7.99 3.67 -5.58
N LEU A 62 -8.97 4.32 -4.96
CA LEU A 62 -9.42 4.14 -3.60
C LEU A 62 -10.95 4.12 -3.61
N ARG A 63 -11.56 3.17 -2.90
CA ARG A 63 -13.01 3.11 -2.71
C ARG A 63 -13.35 2.95 -1.25
N VAL A 64 -14.46 3.55 -0.84
CA VAL A 64 -15.01 3.37 0.49
C VAL A 64 -16.34 2.66 0.40
N ARG A 65 -16.50 1.63 1.23
CA ARG A 65 -17.77 0.96 1.44
C ARG A 65 -18.25 1.16 2.85
N VAL A 66 -19.54 1.44 2.98
CA VAL A 66 -20.17 1.65 4.26
C VAL A 66 -21.37 0.73 4.41
N THR A 67 -21.44 0.05 5.53
CA THR A 67 -22.63 -0.72 5.91
C THR A 67 -23.00 -0.38 7.33
N ARG A 68 -24.29 -0.53 7.63
CA ARG A 68 -24.81 -0.32 8.98
C ARG A 68 -25.13 -1.65 9.61
N ASN A 69 -24.53 -1.93 10.77
CA ASN A 69 -24.81 -3.13 11.54
C ASN A 69 -24.99 -2.76 13.02
N GLY A 70 -26.15 -3.10 13.60
CA GLY A 70 -26.39 -2.93 15.03
C GLY A 70 -26.28 -1.49 15.55
N GLY A 71 -26.58 -0.49 14.72
CA GLY A 71 -26.46 0.93 15.08
C GLY A 71 -25.06 1.54 14.88
N HIS A 72 -24.07 0.73 14.51
CA HIS A 72 -22.72 1.16 14.18
C HIS A 72 -22.49 1.16 12.66
N TRP A 73 -21.60 2.05 12.21
CA TRP A 73 -21.09 2.03 10.85
C TRP A 73 -19.88 1.09 10.79
N ARG A 74 -19.85 0.25 9.75
CA ARG A 74 -18.64 -0.43 9.30
C ARG A 74 -18.16 0.29 8.05
N VAL A 75 -16.88 0.63 8.03
CA VAL A 75 -16.24 1.33 6.92
C VAL A 75 -15.09 0.47 6.42
N ALA A 76 -15.15 0.09 5.15
CA ALA A 76 -14.06 -0.58 4.47
C ALA A 76 -13.41 0.38 3.48
N VAL A 77 -12.10 0.61 3.64
CA VAL A 77 -11.30 1.42 2.72
C VAL A 77 -10.46 0.48 1.88
N HIS A 78 -10.72 0.46 0.58
CA HIS A 78 -9.99 -0.36 -0.37
C HIS A 78 -9.06 0.53 -1.18
N LEU A 79 -7.77 0.23 -1.15
CA LEU A 79 -6.74 0.93 -1.92
C LEU A 79 -6.13 -0.05 -2.92
N HIS A 80 -6.07 0.31 -4.19
CA HIS A 80 -5.37 -0.50 -5.18
C HIS A 80 -3.86 -0.41 -4.93
N HIS A 81 -3.14 -1.53 -5.00
CA HIS A 81 -1.71 -1.57 -4.66
C HIS A 81 -0.81 -0.69 -5.55
N LEU A 82 -1.22 -0.40 -6.78
CA LEU A 82 -0.54 0.58 -7.65
C LEU A 82 -0.52 2.01 -7.08
N ALA A 83 -1.48 2.37 -6.21
CA ALA A 83 -1.56 3.69 -5.59
C ALA A 83 -1.01 3.72 -4.16
N GLY A 84 -0.62 2.56 -3.60
CA GLY A 84 0.01 2.50 -2.29
C GLY A 84 0.03 1.11 -1.66
N ASP A 85 0.72 1.04 -0.54
CA ASP A 85 1.01 -0.18 0.22
C ASP A 85 0.51 -0.06 1.67
N HIS A 86 0.94 -0.98 2.53
CA HIS A 86 0.57 -0.93 3.95
C HIS A 86 1.04 0.39 4.61
N SER A 87 2.18 0.93 4.21
CA SER A 87 2.75 2.15 4.80
C SER A 87 1.89 3.35 4.41
N THR A 88 1.38 3.35 3.19
CA THR A 88 0.42 4.33 2.70
C THR A 88 -0.87 4.30 3.53
N LEU A 89 -1.45 3.13 3.79
CA LEU A 89 -2.64 2.98 4.63
C LEU A 89 -2.39 3.46 6.08
N ALA A 90 -1.22 3.16 6.65
CA ALA A 90 -0.85 3.63 7.98
C ALA A 90 -0.78 5.17 8.03
N ARG A 91 -0.20 5.80 6.99
CA ARG A 91 -0.14 7.27 6.86
C ARG A 91 -1.53 7.88 6.71
N ILE A 92 -2.39 7.32 5.87
CA ILE A 92 -3.78 7.76 5.70
C ILE A 92 -4.50 7.76 7.06
N ARG A 93 -4.36 6.67 7.84
CA ARG A 93 -4.98 6.56 9.17
C ARG A 93 -4.47 7.63 10.14
N GLU A 94 -3.15 7.87 10.16
CA GLU A 94 -2.53 8.90 10.99
C GLU A 94 -3.08 10.30 10.65
N GLU A 95 -3.13 10.66 9.36
CA GLU A 95 -3.61 11.96 8.92
C GLU A 95 -5.10 12.16 9.19
N ILE A 96 -5.93 11.14 8.96
CA ILE A 96 -7.35 11.18 9.34
C ILE A 96 -7.49 11.46 10.83
N GLY A 97 -6.70 10.79 11.68
CA GLY A 97 -6.70 11.01 13.13
C GLY A 97 -6.40 12.47 13.48
N ALA A 98 -5.35 13.05 12.91
CA ALA A 98 -4.98 14.46 13.14
C ALA A 98 -6.06 15.44 12.66
N ILE A 99 -6.67 15.19 11.50
CA ILE A 99 -7.74 16.04 10.95
C ILE A 99 -8.98 15.98 11.83
N LEU A 100 -9.38 14.79 12.29
CA LEU A 100 -10.58 14.60 13.12
C LEU A 100 -10.47 15.28 14.49
N VAL A 101 -9.26 15.40 15.06
CA VAL A 101 -9.03 16.15 16.31
C VAL A 101 -8.78 17.64 16.07
N GLY A 102 -8.94 18.12 14.83
CA GLY A 102 -8.79 19.54 14.47
C GLY A 102 -7.34 20.02 14.48
N ARG A 103 -6.38 19.12 14.26
CA ARG A 103 -4.93 19.42 14.23
C ARG A 103 -4.24 19.10 12.89
N PRO A 104 -4.80 19.49 11.74
CA PRO A 104 -4.14 19.26 10.45
C PRO A 104 -2.82 20.06 10.30
N ASP A 105 -2.61 21.09 11.12
CA ASP A 105 -1.38 21.90 11.19
C ASP A 105 -0.15 21.10 11.62
N LEU A 106 -0.34 19.97 12.29
CA LEU A 106 0.75 19.08 12.71
C LEU A 106 1.23 18.16 11.60
N LEU A 107 0.49 18.08 10.49
CA LEU A 107 0.83 17.18 9.41
C LEU A 107 1.95 17.80 8.56
N PRO A 108 3.03 17.05 8.26
CA PRO A 108 4.05 17.53 7.35
C PRO A 108 3.48 17.79 5.96
N ASP A 109 4.18 18.61 5.18
CA ASP A 109 3.84 18.76 3.77
C ASP A 109 4.04 17.42 3.04
N PRO A 110 3.05 16.99 2.23
CA PRO A 110 3.15 15.76 1.48
C PRO A 110 4.24 15.88 0.41
N VAL A 111 5.14 14.90 0.35
CA VAL A 111 6.14 14.82 -0.71
C VAL A 111 5.46 14.25 -1.96
N PRO A 112 5.51 14.94 -3.12
CA PRO A 112 4.91 14.45 -4.35
C PRO A 112 5.51 13.11 -4.79
N TYR A 113 4.67 12.12 -5.09
CA TYR A 113 5.15 10.79 -5.49
C TYR A 113 5.93 10.81 -6.81
N ARG A 114 5.64 11.79 -7.69
CA ARG A 114 6.40 12.02 -8.93
C ARG A 114 7.90 12.23 -8.70
N ASP A 115 8.31 12.71 -7.53
CA ASP A 115 9.72 12.95 -7.22
C ASP A 115 10.44 11.60 -7.04
N MET A 116 9.78 10.63 -6.39
CA MET A 116 10.25 9.26 -6.31
C MET A 116 10.27 8.58 -7.68
N VAL A 117 9.24 8.79 -8.51
CA VAL A 117 9.22 8.29 -9.89
C VAL A 117 10.39 8.87 -10.69
N ALA A 118 10.66 10.17 -10.56
CA ALA A 118 11.79 10.80 -11.23
C ALA A 118 13.12 10.22 -10.75
N GLN A 119 13.29 9.99 -9.44
CA GLN A 119 14.50 9.35 -8.90
C GLN A 119 14.68 7.91 -9.42
N ALA A 120 13.61 7.13 -9.52
CA ALA A 120 13.66 5.78 -10.07
C ALA A 120 14.01 5.77 -11.56
N MET A 121 13.45 6.70 -12.34
CA MET A 121 13.68 6.80 -13.79
C MET A 121 15.03 7.42 -14.17
N LEU A 122 15.58 8.31 -13.33
CA LEU A 122 16.86 8.99 -13.54
C LEU A 122 18.00 8.38 -12.71
N GLY A 123 17.72 7.29 -12.00
CA GLY A 123 18.68 6.57 -11.17
C GLY A 123 19.67 5.76 -12.00
N LEU A 124 20.03 4.59 -11.50
CA LEU A 124 20.90 3.66 -12.22
C LEU A 124 20.23 3.18 -13.51
N SER A 125 21.04 2.92 -14.52
CA SER A 125 20.56 2.38 -15.79
C SER A 125 20.03 0.96 -15.64
N GLU A 126 19.16 0.54 -16.57
CA GLU A 126 18.68 -0.84 -16.65
C GLU A 126 19.83 -1.86 -16.71
N ALA A 127 20.90 -1.53 -17.44
CA ALA A 127 22.09 -2.36 -17.57
C ALA A 127 22.83 -2.55 -16.23
N GLU A 128 22.93 -1.51 -15.40
CA GLU A 128 23.56 -1.60 -14.07
C GLU A 128 22.71 -2.45 -13.12
N HIS A 129 21.37 -2.34 -13.19
CA HIS A 129 20.49 -3.21 -12.43
C HIS A 129 20.62 -4.67 -12.89
N GLU A 130 20.66 -4.92 -14.20
CA GLU A 130 20.80 -6.26 -14.77
C GLU A 130 22.14 -6.89 -14.39
N GLU A 131 23.25 -6.14 -14.47
CA GLU A 131 24.58 -6.62 -14.06
C GLU A 131 24.59 -7.00 -12.57
N PHE A 132 24.02 -6.15 -11.71
CA PHE A 132 23.94 -6.43 -10.28
C PHE A 132 23.14 -7.70 -9.97
N PHE A 133 21.92 -7.81 -10.49
CA PHE A 133 21.06 -8.97 -10.20
C PHE A 133 21.57 -10.25 -10.86
N THR A 134 22.18 -10.15 -12.04
CA THR A 134 22.85 -11.31 -12.68
C THR A 134 24.02 -11.79 -11.84
N GLY A 135 24.85 -10.88 -11.31
CA GLY A 135 25.92 -11.26 -10.40
C GLY A 135 25.42 -11.85 -9.07
N LEU A 136 24.32 -11.32 -8.53
CA LEU A 136 23.73 -11.78 -7.27
C LEU A 136 23.05 -13.15 -7.38
N LEU A 137 22.36 -13.41 -8.49
CA LEU A 137 21.50 -14.58 -8.68
C LEU A 137 22.05 -15.58 -9.71
N GLY A 138 23.19 -15.30 -10.34
CA GLY A 138 23.72 -16.09 -11.46
C GLY A 138 24.09 -17.53 -11.11
N ASP A 139 24.43 -17.79 -9.85
CA ASP A 139 24.76 -19.13 -9.34
C ASP A 139 23.52 -19.90 -8.81
N VAL A 140 22.31 -19.32 -8.90
CA VAL A 140 21.07 -19.98 -8.48
C VAL A 140 20.59 -20.92 -9.59
N GLU A 141 20.86 -22.22 -9.44
CA GLU A 141 20.50 -23.25 -10.44
C GLU A 141 19.06 -23.78 -10.29
N GLU A 142 18.49 -23.74 -9.07
CA GLU A 142 17.17 -24.28 -8.76
C GLU A 142 16.40 -23.38 -7.78
N PRO A 143 15.05 -23.32 -7.85
CA PRO A 143 14.24 -22.53 -6.93
C PRO A 143 14.25 -23.11 -5.51
N CYS A 144 14.29 -22.26 -4.50
CA CYS A 144 14.05 -22.66 -3.11
C CYS A 144 12.53 -22.80 -2.87
N ALA A 145 11.91 -23.83 -3.43
CA ALA A 145 10.47 -24.07 -3.33
C ALA A 145 10.10 -24.59 -1.93
N PRO A 146 9.37 -23.82 -1.09
CA PRO A 146 8.93 -24.31 0.21
C PRO A 146 8.05 -25.54 0.00
N TYR A 147 8.45 -26.68 0.59
CA TYR A 147 7.74 -27.95 0.49
C TYR A 147 7.53 -28.47 -0.95
N GLY A 148 8.34 -28.02 -1.91
CA GLY A 148 8.23 -28.43 -3.33
C GLY A 148 7.02 -27.84 -4.06
N VAL A 149 6.37 -26.82 -3.50
CA VAL A 149 5.26 -26.11 -4.15
C VAL A 149 5.83 -25.12 -5.16
N LEU A 150 5.65 -25.43 -6.44
CA LEU A 150 6.14 -24.62 -7.58
C LEU A 150 5.01 -23.95 -8.37
N ASP A 151 3.78 -24.43 -8.23
CA ASP A 151 2.62 -23.83 -8.86
C ASP A 151 2.10 -22.66 -8.02
N VAL A 152 2.50 -21.45 -8.41
CA VAL A 152 2.11 -20.19 -7.77
C VAL A 152 1.20 -19.35 -8.65
N HIS A 153 0.79 -19.86 -9.80
CA HIS A 153 -0.02 -19.14 -10.80
C HIS A 153 -1.53 -19.32 -10.58
N GLY A 154 -1.98 -19.16 -9.34
CA GLY A 154 -3.40 -19.11 -8.96
C GLY A 154 -3.94 -17.68 -8.82
N ASP A 155 -5.25 -17.55 -8.64
CA ASP A 155 -5.90 -16.28 -8.25
C ASP A 155 -5.90 -16.06 -6.71
N GLY A 156 -5.27 -16.98 -5.98
CA GLY A 156 -5.14 -16.95 -4.53
C GLY A 156 -6.39 -17.44 -3.78
N SER A 157 -7.43 -17.92 -4.46
CA SER A 157 -8.67 -18.40 -3.80
C SER A 157 -8.44 -19.56 -2.84
N ASP A 158 -7.43 -20.37 -3.12
CA ASP A 158 -7.13 -21.61 -2.39
C ASP A 158 -6.09 -21.39 -1.27
N VAL A 159 -5.67 -20.13 -1.04
CA VAL A 159 -4.73 -19.78 0.02
C VAL A 159 -5.44 -19.81 1.37
N ALA A 160 -4.94 -20.65 2.27
CA ALA A 160 -5.33 -20.62 3.68
C ALA A 160 -4.28 -19.84 4.49
N GLU A 161 -4.74 -18.97 5.37
CA GLU A 161 -3.88 -18.21 6.28
C GLU A 161 -3.89 -18.83 7.67
N ALA A 162 -2.71 -18.92 8.28
CA ALA A 162 -2.54 -19.27 9.68
C ALA A 162 -1.70 -18.19 10.36
N GLU A 163 -2.26 -17.56 11.38
CA GLU A 163 -1.59 -16.53 12.16
C GLU A 163 -1.12 -17.10 13.50
N ILE A 164 0.16 -16.91 13.82
CA ILE A 164 0.72 -17.24 15.13
C ILE A 164 1.30 -15.98 15.72
N VAL A 165 0.70 -15.53 16.83
CA VAL A 165 1.18 -14.37 17.57
C VAL A 165 2.39 -14.79 18.40
N VAL A 166 3.53 -14.13 18.16
CA VAL A 166 4.73 -14.30 18.99
C VAL A 166 4.50 -13.66 20.34
N ASP A 167 4.74 -14.40 21.42
CA ASP A 167 4.64 -13.91 22.79
C ASP A 167 5.45 -12.62 23.01
N ALA A 168 4.93 -11.71 23.83
CA ALA A 168 5.53 -10.39 24.04
C ALA A 168 6.97 -10.48 24.57
N GLY A 169 7.25 -11.42 25.48
CA GLY A 169 8.59 -11.64 26.03
C GLY A 169 9.56 -12.15 24.97
N ALA A 170 9.13 -13.10 24.14
CA ALA A 170 9.92 -13.59 23.02
C ALA A 170 10.18 -12.46 21.99
N ALA A 171 9.17 -11.65 21.68
CA ALA A 171 9.31 -10.52 20.75
C ALA A 171 10.30 -9.46 21.28
N GLU A 172 10.32 -9.20 22.59
CA GLU A 172 11.31 -8.32 23.21
C GLU A 172 12.73 -8.88 23.11
N GLN A 173 12.90 -10.18 23.37
CA GLN A 173 14.20 -10.85 23.25
C GLN A 173 14.73 -10.81 21.81
N ILE A 174 13.86 -11.06 20.81
CA ILE A 174 14.22 -10.96 19.38
C ILE A 174 14.68 -9.54 19.04
N ARG A 175 13.94 -8.51 19.49
CA ARG A 175 14.34 -7.11 19.27
C ARG A 175 15.64 -6.74 19.97
N ALA A 176 15.87 -7.24 21.18
CA ALA A 176 17.12 -7.02 21.91
C ALA A 176 18.31 -7.69 21.20
N LEU A 177 18.12 -8.90 20.70
CA LEU A 177 19.11 -9.63 19.90
C LEU A 177 19.46 -8.86 18.63
N ALA A 178 18.46 -8.48 17.83
CA ALA A 178 18.66 -7.75 16.58
C ALA A 178 19.50 -6.47 16.80
N ARG A 179 19.15 -5.69 17.84
CA ARG A 179 19.91 -4.48 18.21
C ARG A 179 21.35 -4.78 18.60
N ARG A 180 21.59 -5.86 19.35
CA ARG A 180 22.94 -6.23 19.78
C ARG A 180 23.81 -6.66 18.61
N GLU A 181 23.25 -7.40 17.67
CA GLU A 181 23.95 -7.86 16.46
C GLU A 181 24.01 -6.79 15.35
N GLY A 182 23.43 -5.61 15.57
CA GLY A 182 23.44 -4.51 14.60
C GLY A 182 22.58 -4.75 13.36
N VAL A 183 21.59 -5.66 13.44
CA VAL A 183 20.68 -6.01 12.33
C VAL A 183 19.24 -5.62 12.64
N SER A 184 18.38 -5.65 11.61
CA SER A 184 16.94 -5.48 11.80
C SER A 184 16.29 -6.76 12.32
N ALA A 185 15.13 -6.66 12.98
CA ALA A 185 14.37 -7.85 13.38
C ALA A 185 13.94 -8.67 12.15
N ALA A 186 13.62 -8.02 11.02
CA ALA A 186 13.27 -8.71 9.78
C ALA A 186 14.42 -9.59 9.27
N SER A 187 15.65 -9.13 9.40
CA SER A 187 16.85 -9.88 9.02
C SER A 187 17.10 -11.14 9.87
N LEU A 188 16.51 -11.24 11.08
CA LEU A 188 16.58 -12.47 11.88
C LEU A 188 15.52 -13.50 11.47
N PHE A 189 14.43 -13.06 10.83
CA PHE A 189 13.36 -13.94 10.35
C PHE A 189 13.57 -14.42 8.91
N HIS A 190 14.30 -13.63 8.11
CA HIS A 190 14.79 -14.02 6.79
C HIS A 190 15.98 -14.97 6.89
#